data_AF-A0A8D9DQX0-F1
#
_entry.id   AF-A0A8D9DQX0-F1
#
_cell.length_a   1.000
_cell.length_b   1.000
_cell.length_c   1.000
_cell.angle_alpha   90.00
_cell.angle_beta   90.00
_cell.angle_gamma   90.00
#
_symmetry.space_group_name_H-M   'P 1'
#
loop_
_entity.id
_entity.type
_entity.pdbx_description
1 polymer ?
#
loop_
_entity_poly.entity_id
_entity_poly.type
_entity_poly.pdbx_seq_one_letter_code
_entity_poly.pdbx_strand_id
1 'polypeptide(L)'
;MKCSLWVLYGLPLVQKDGILVTTSNGVGLLIEAIYLVVYFIYCDKEAEREENRCRYIIPFWFSLTNFINAGIWIAYSVIYKIDIYVLVVNVVGALACASHLIILCCSIINQRCYNPRESYQVLLYMHFSFFFLSVSLV
;
A
#
# COMPACT_ATOMS: atom_id res chain seq x y z
N MET A 1 -1.13 4.40 10.36
CA MET A 1 -0.10 3.81 11.27
C MET A 1 1.23 3.47 10.59
N LYS A 2 1.25 3.07 9.31
CA LYS A 2 2.50 2.77 8.58
C LYS A 2 3.38 4.01 8.37
N CYS A 3 2.77 5.10 7.90
CA CYS A 3 3.48 6.35 7.58
C CYS A 3 4.19 6.97 8.80
N SER A 4 3.62 6.85 10.00
CA SER A 4 4.20 7.37 11.25
C SER A 4 5.55 6.72 11.58
N LEU A 5 5.71 5.41 11.37
CA LEU A 5 6.93 4.68 11.70
C LEU A 5 8.10 5.09 10.80
N TRP A 6 7.86 5.35 9.50
CA TRP A 6 8.90 5.81 8.58
C TRP A 6 9.26 7.28 8.75
N VAL A 7 8.30 8.12 9.13
CA VAL A 7 8.60 9.51 9.50
C VAL A 7 9.57 9.53 10.68
N LEU A 8 9.34 8.68 11.70
CA LEU A 8 10.21 8.57 12.86
C LEU A 8 11.59 7.97 12.54
N TYR A 9 11.67 6.97 11.65
CA TYR A 9 12.93 6.35 11.24
C TYR A 9 13.79 7.23 10.34
N GLY A 10 13.18 8.02 9.45
CA GLY A 10 13.91 8.85 8.49
C GLY A 10 14.26 10.27 9.00
N LEU A 11 13.88 10.60 10.24
CA LEU A 11 14.28 11.84 10.89
C LEU A 11 15.83 11.93 10.97
N PRO A 12 16.44 13.12 10.75
CA PRO A 12 17.90 13.31 10.72
C PRO A 12 18.62 12.99 12.04
N LEU A 13 17.85 12.68 13.10
CA LEU A 13 18.34 12.19 14.38
C LEU A 13 18.81 10.72 14.34
N VAL A 14 18.35 9.91 13.37
CA VAL A 14 18.64 8.46 13.26
C VAL A 14 19.49 8.14 12.02
N GLN A 15 19.16 8.68 10.83
CA GLN A 15 19.94 8.51 9.59
C GLN A 15 19.91 9.80 8.72
N LYS A 16 21.04 10.18 8.08
CA LYS A 16 21.18 11.45 7.32
C LYS A 16 20.70 11.37 5.86
N ASP A 17 20.56 10.18 5.29
CA ASP A 17 20.34 9.99 3.85
C ASP A 17 18.87 9.70 3.47
N GLY A 18 17.95 9.72 4.45
CA GLY A 18 16.54 9.28 4.31
C GLY A 18 15.49 10.34 3.97
N ILE A 19 15.90 11.54 3.53
CA ILE A 19 14.99 12.70 3.35
C ILE A 19 13.82 12.43 2.38
N LEU A 20 14.08 11.72 1.27
CA LEU A 20 13.06 11.45 0.26
C LEU A 20 11.94 10.55 0.80
N VAL A 21 12.30 9.60 1.66
CA VAL A 21 11.32 8.66 2.21
C VAL A 21 10.61 9.21 3.43
N THR A 22 11.27 10.10 4.19
CA THR A 22 10.66 10.84 5.29
C THR A 22 9.60 11.82 4.81
N THR A 23 9.90 12.58 3.76
CA THR A 23 8.98 13.59 3.22
C THR A 23 7.74 12.95 2.59
N SER A 24 7.91 11.87 1.83
CA SER A 24 6.79 11.13 1.23
C SER A 24 5.91 10.43 2.27
N ASN A 25 6.49 9.77 3.27
CA ASN A 25 5.71 9.17 4.35
C ASN A 25 5.08 10.23 5.27
N GLY A 26 5.70 11.39 5.44
CA GLY A 26 5.13 12.53 6.18
C GLY A 26 3.85 13.06 5.55
N VAL A 27 3.85 13.22 4.23
CA VAL A 27 2.63 13.60 3.48
C VAL A 27 1.56 12.50 3.58
N GLY A 28 1.96 11.24 3.49
CA GLY A 28 1.05 10.10 3.68
C GLY A 28 0.39 10.09 5.07
N LEU A 29 1.14 10.43 6.12
CA LEU A 29 0.62 10.54 7.48
C LEU A 29 -0.41 11.66 7.61
N LEU A 30 -0.16 12.81 7.00
CA LEU A 30 -1.09 13.95 7.02
C LEU A 30 -2.40 13.60 6.32
N ILE A 31 -2.32 12.93 5.15
CA ILE A 31 -3.50 12.48 4.41
C ILE A 31 -4.28 11.42 5.21
N GLU A 32 -3.60 10.45 5.81
CA GLU A 32 -4.22 9.41 6.65
C GLU A 32 -4.96 10.04 7.85
N ALA A 33 -4.37 11.06 8.48
CA ALA A 33 -5.01 11.79 9.58
C ALA A 33 -6.28 12.55 9.12
N ILE A 34 -6.24 13.21 7.96
CA ILE A 34 -7.40 13.92 7.40
C ILE A 34 -8.54 12.93 7.07
N TYR A 35 -8.21 11.80 6.42
CA TYR A 35 -9.21 10.77 6.10
C TYR A 35 -9.90 10.21 7.33
N LEU A 36 -9.16 9.96 8.42
CA LEU A 36 -9.73 9.46 9.67
C LEU A 36 -10.67 10.49 10.32
N VAL A 37 -10.28 11.77 10.31
CA VAL A 37 -11.13 12.86 10.83
C VAL A 37 -12.44 12.94 10.05
N VAL A 38 -12.38 12.93 8.71
CA VAL A 38 -13.59 12.94 7.87
C VAL A 38 -14.43 11.68 8.09
N TYR A 39 -13.80 10.51 8.17
CA TYR A 39 -14.49 9.25 8.45
C TYR A 39 -15.24 9.28 9.78
N PHE A 40 -14.62 9.75 10.87
CA PHE A 40 -15.29 9.86 12.17
C PHE A 40 -16.47 10.85 12.16
N ILE A 41 -16.44 11.87 11.30
CA ILE A 41 -17.55 12.82 11.14
C ILE A 41 -18.70 12.21 10.31
N TYR A 42 -18.40 11.37 9.31
CA TYR A 42 -19.38 10.85 8.34
C TYR A 42 -19.93 9.44 8.64
N CYS A 43 -19.35 8.68 9.57
CA CYS A 43 -19.63 7.23 9.73
C CYS A 43 -21.05 6.85 10.21
N ASP A 44 -21.99 7.78 10.35
CA ASP A 44 -23.31 7.47 10.92
C ASP A 44 -24.43 7.26 9.88
N LYS A 45 -24.31 7.72 8.63
CA LYS A 45 -25.48 7.70 7.71
C LYS A 45 -25.11 7.35 6.27
N GLU A 46 -25.68 6.24 5.79
CA GLU A 46 -25.68 5.75 4.39
C GLU A 46 -24.47 4.92 3.88
N ALA A 47 -23.96 3.98 4.68
CA ALA A 47 -22.87 3.08 4.24
C ALA A 47 -23.27 1.96 3.25
N GLU A 48 -24.56 1.69 3.07
CA GLU A 48 -25.02 0.44 2.42
C GLU A 48 -25.19 0.55 0.89
N ARG A 49 -25.42 1.76 0.35
CA ARG A 49 -25.82 1.96 -1.07
C ARG A 49 -24.64 2.07 -2.04
N GLU A 50 -23.46 2.45 -1.55
CA GLU A 50 -22.23 2.54 -2.37
C GLU A 50 -21.42 1.23 -2.42
N GLU A 51 -21.62 0.33 -1.46
CA GLU A 51 -20.84 -0.91 -1.29
C GLU A 51 -20.85 -1.81 -2.53
N ASN A 52 -21.99 -1.90 -3.24
CA ASN A 52 -22.15 -2.83 -4.36
C ASN A 52 -21.39 -2.42 -5.62
N ARG A 53 -21.26 -1.11 -5.89
CA ARG A 53 -20.53 -0.60 -7.07
C ARG A 53 -19.02 -0.62 -6.84
N CYS A 54 -18.62 -0.33 -5.62
CA CYS A 54 -17.22 -0.27 -5.21
C CYS A 54 -16.60 -1.64 -4.90
N ARG A 55 -17.42 -2.70 -4.83
CA ARG A 55 -17.00 -4.07 -4.49
C ARG A 55 -15.80 -4.58 -5.28
N TYR A 56 -15.76 -4.36 -6.59
CA TYR A 56 -14.65 -4.78 -7.46
C TYR A 56 -13.73 -3.64 -7.89
N ILE A 57 -14.25 -2.41 -7.93
CA ILE A 57 -13.53 -1.23 -8.45
C ILE A 57 -12.42 -0.80 -7.50
N ILE A 58 -12.72 -0.61 -6.21
CA ILE A 58 -11.72 -0.18 -5.22
C ILE A 58 -10.53 -1.16 -5.10
N PRO A 59 -10.71 -2.48 -4.94
CA PRO A 59 -9.58 -3.40 -4.80
C PRO A 59 -8.76 -3.53 -6.09
N PHE A 60 -9.40 -3.38 -7.26
CA PHE A 60 -8.71 -3.34 -8.54
C PHE A 60 -7.75 -2.15 -8.64
N TRP A 61 -8.26 -0.93 -8.41
CA TRP A 61 -7.44 0.27 -8.46
C TRP A 61 -6.35 0.27 -7.39
N PHE A 62 -6.67 -0.19 -6.18
CA PHE A 62 -5.70 -0.30 -5.10
C PHE A 62 -4.57 -1.28 -5.43
N SER A 63 -4.88 -2.44 -6.03
CA SER A 63 -3.86 -3.42 -6.46
C SER A 63 -3.01 -2.87 -7.60
N LEU A 64 -3.60 -2.14 -8.55
CA LEU A 64 -2.90 -1.53 -9.68
C LEU A 64 -1.91 -0.45 -9.22
N THR A 65 -2.34 0.47 -8.36
CA THR A 65 -1.47 1.54 -7.83
C THR A 65 -0.31 0.96 -7.04
N ASN A 66 -0.52 -0.11 -6.27
CA ASN A 66 0.57 -0.79 -5.55
C ASN A 66 1.55 -1.50 -6.48
N PHE A 67 1.08 -2.07 -7.59
CA PHE A 67 1.96 -2.68 -8.59
C PHE A 67 2.85 -1.62 -9.27
N ILE A 68 2.27 -0.48 -9.65
CA ILE A 68 3.03 0.66 -10.21
C ILE A 68 4.03 1.21 -9.18
N ASN A 69 3.59 1.38 -7.92
CA ASN A 69 4.47 1.82 -6.84
C ASN A 69 5.65 0.86 -6.64
N ALA A 70 5.41 -0.46 -6.63
CA ALA A 70 6.49 -1.45 -6.56
C ALA A 70 7.44 -1.35 -7.76
N GLY A 71 6.93 -1.12 -8.97
CA GLY A 71 7.74 -0.88 -10.17
C GLY A 71 8.65 0.36 -10.05
N ILE A 72 8.14 1.46 -9.50
CA ILE A 72 8.92 2.68 -9.26
C ILE A 72 10.05 2.42 -8.24
N TRP A 73 9.77 1.70 -7.15
CA TRP A 73 10.79 1.36 -6.15
C TRP A 73 11.84 0.37 -6.66
N ILE A 74 11.43 -0.62 -7.47
CA ILE A 74 12.36 -1.52 -8.17
C ILE A 74 13.27 -0.71 -9.09
N ALA A 75 12.70 0.17 -9.94
CA ALA A 75 13.47 1.02 -10.82
C ALA A 75 14.44 1.93 -10.05
N TYR A 76 14.00 2.52 -8.94
CA TYR A 76 14.84 3.33 -8.05
C TYR A 76 16.03 2.53 -7.50
N SER A 77 15.79 1.31 -7.00
CA SER A 77 16.81 0.40 -6.44
C SER A 77 17.79 -0.17 -7.48
N VAL A 78 17.50 -0.02 -8.77
CA VAL A 78 18.38 -0.51 -9.85
C VAL A 78 19.14 0.65 -10.51
N ILE A 79 18.53 1.83 -10.65
CA ILE A 79 19.08 2.96 -11.41
C ILE A 79 20.04 3.83 -10.56
N TYR A 80 19.67 4.17 -9.33
CA TYR A 80 20.45 5.11 -8.52
C TYR A 80 21.57 4.43 -7.74
N LYS A 81 21.28 3.26 -7.16
CA LYS A 81 22.22 2.44 -6.39
C LYS A 81 21.62 1.05 -6.25
N ILE A 82 22.38 -0.01 -6.55
CA ILE A 82 21.93 -1.41 -6.38
C ILE A 82 21.72 -1.68 -4.89
N ASP A 83 20.48 -1.50 -4.43
CA ASP A 83 20.07 -1.76 -3.05
C ASP A 83 19.24 -3.04 -3.00
N ILE A 84 19.93 -4.17 -2.79
CA ILE A 84 19.36 -5.52 -2.88
C ILE A 84 18.16 -5.68 -1.93
N TYR A 85 18.18 -5.02 -0.77
CA TYR A 85 17.11 -5.14 0.20
C TYR A 85 15.83 -4.48 -0.29
N VAL A 86 15.93 -3.25 -0.79
CA VAL A 86 14.80 -2.53 -1.40
C VAL A 86 14.30 -3.27 -2.64
N LEU A 87 15.21 -3.85 -3.44
CA LEU A 87 14.85 -4.63 -4.61
C LEU A 87 14.03 -5.88 -4.24
N VAL A 88 14.53 -6.72 -3.32
CA VAL A 88 13.89 -8.00 -2.95
C VAL A 88 12.49 -7.78 -2.40
N VAL A 89 12.32 -6.85 -1.44
CA VAL A 89 11.02 -6.62 -0.79
C VAL A 89 9.97 -6.10 -1.79
N ASN A 90 10.37 -5.24 -2.73
CA ASN A 90 9.45 -4.71 -3.73
C ASN A 90 9.17 -5.71 -4.86
N VAL A 91 10.11 -6.58 -5.23
CA VAL A 91 9.87 -7.69 -6.18
C VAL A 91 8.86 -8.67 -5.61
N VAL A 92 9.01 -9.09 -4.35
CA VAL A 92 8.04 -10.00 -3.73
C VAL A 92 6.67 -9.32 -3.58
N GLY A 93 6.64 -8.04 -3.22
CA GLY A 93 5.42 -7.23 -3.20
C GLY A 93 4.74 -7.11 -4.57
N ALA A 94 5.51 -6.93 -5.65
CA ALA A 94 5.01 -6.86 -7.02
C ALA A 94 4.39 -8.19 -7.47
N LEU A 95 5.03 -9.32 -7.16
CA LEU A 95 4.50 -10.66 -7.45
C LEU A 95 3.19 -10.92 -6.70
N ALA A 96 3.13 -10.54 -5.43
CA ALA A 96 1.91 -10.64 -4.63
C ALA A 96 0.78 -9.78 -5.22
N CYS A 97 1.06 -8.53 -5.60
CA CYS A 97 0.08 -7.66 -6.25
C CYS A 97 -0.37 -8.19 -7.62
N ALA A 98 0.53 -8.79 -8.40
CA ALA A 98 0.19 -9.41 -9.67
C ALA A 98 -0.74 -10.61 -9.48
N SER A 99 -0.47 -11.46 -8.49
CA SER A 99 -1.34 -12.60 -8.16
C SER A 99 -2.74 -12.16 -7.74
N HIS A 100 -2.85 -11.09 -6.95
CA HIS A 100 -4.13 -10.54 -6.52
C HIS A 100 -4.91 -9.92 -7.69
N LEU A 101 -4.22 -9.24 -8.60
CA LEU A 101 -4.83 -8.69 -9.82
C LEU A 101 -5.40 -9.79 -10.72
N ILE A 102 -4.70 -10.92 -10.82
CA ILE A 102 -5.17 -12.10 -11.57
C ILE A 102 -6.43 -12.69 -10.91
N ILE A 103 -6.43 -12.85 -9.58
CA ILE A 103 -7.60 -13.35 -8.84
C ILE A 103 -8.81 -12.42 -9.01
N LEU A 104 -8.58 -11.09 -8.94
CA LEU A 104 -9.61 -10.09 -9.17
C LEU A 104 -10.16 -10.16 -10.60
N CYS A 105 -9.29 -10.25 -11.60
CA CYS A 105 -9.67 -10.34 -13.00
C CYS A 105 -10.50 -11.61 -13.27
N CYS A 106 -10.05 -12.77 -12.77
CA CYS A 106 -10.81 -14.01 -12.84
C CYS A 106 -12.17 -13.91 -12.12
N SER A 107 -12.22 -13.27 -10.96
CA SER A 107 -13.46 -13.11 -10.19
C SER A 107 -14.48 -12.22 -10.91
N ILE A 108 -14.02 -11.17 -11.60
CA ILE A 108 -14.84 -10.29 -12.43
C ILE A 108 -15.43 -11.06 -13.63
N ILE A 109 -14.60 -11.83 -14.33
CA ILE A 109 -15.04 -12.61 -15.50
C ILE A 109 -16.03 -13.71 -15.10
N ASN A 110 -15.78 -14.38 -13.98
CA ASN A 110 -16.56 -15.54 -13.54
C ASN A 110 -17.75 -15.17 -12.64
N GLN A 111 -18.06 -13.86 -12.52
CA GLN A 111 -19.09 -13.28 -11.65
C GLN A 111 -19.20 -13.94 -10.26
N ARG A 112 -18.06 -14.36 -9.69
CA ARG A 112 -18.05 -15.00 -8.37
C ARG A 112 -18.29 -13.96 -7.30
N CYS A 113 -18.94 -14.37 -6.20
CA CYS A 113 -19.07 -13.55 -5.01
C CYS A 113 -17.69 -13.20 -4.46
N TYR A 114 -17.21 -12.00 -4.79
CA TYR A 114 -16.00 -11.44 -4.22
C TYR A 114 -16.32 -10.80 -2.88
N ASN A 115 -15.57 -11.20 -1.84
CA ASN A 115 -15.68 -10.63 -0.50
C ASN A 115 -14.65 -9.51 -0.34
N PRO A 116 -15.08 -8.23 -0.41
CA PRO A 116 -14.13 -7.12 -0.39
C PRO A 116 -13.39 -7.01 0.94
N ARG A 117 -14.02 -7.37 2.06
CA ARG A 117 -13.44 -7.23 3.41
C ARG A 117 -12.18 -8.09 3.59
N GLU A 118 -12.20 -9.34 3.14
CA GLU A 118 -11.05 -10.23 3.24
C GLU A 118 -9.91 -9.82 2.32
N SER A 119 -10.22 -9.43 1.08
CA SER A 119 -9.19 -8.97 0.15
C SER A 119 -8.52 -7.69 0.62
N TYR A 120 -9.25 -6.74 1.21
CA TYR A 120 -8.62 -5.58 1.85
C TYR A 120 -7.73 -5.98 3.00
N GLN A 121 -8.15 -6.91 3.87
CA GLN A 121 -7.29 -7.38 4.95
C GLN A 121 -6.01 -8.01 4.40
N VAL A 122 -6.09 -8.91 3.41
CA VAL A 122 -4.91 -9.55 2.80
C VAL A 122 -3.99 -8.52 2.13
N LEU A 123 -4.55 -7.55 1.39
CA LEU A 123 -3.79 -6.44 0.79
C LEU A 123 -3.12 -5.56 1.87
N LEU A 124 -3.84 -5.24 2.94
CA LEU A 124 -3.32 -4.43 4.04
C LEU A 124 -2.19 -5.15 4.79
N TYR A 125 -2.35 -6.46 5.02
CA TYR A 125 -1.37 -7.36 5.64
C TYR A 125 -0.13 -7.53 4.76
N MET A 126 -0.28 -7.79 3.46
CA MET A 126 0.86 -7.88 2.53
C MET A 126 1.65 -6.57 2.54
N HIS A 127 0.97 -5.43 2.41
CA HIS A 127 1.62 -4.12 2.47
C HIS A 127 2.26 -3.85 3.86
N PHE A 128 1.75 -4.44 4.95
CA PHE A 128 2.33 -4.30 6.30
C PHE A 128 3.57 -5.17 6.43
N SER A 129 3.52 -6.43 6.03
CA SER A 129 4.65 -7.36 6.15
C SER A 129 5.85 -7.00 5.28
N PHE A 130 5.65 -6.56 4.02
CA PHE A 130 6.77 -6.14 3.15
C PHE A 130 7.47 -4.87 3.64
N PHE A 131 6.74 -4.01 4.33
CA PHE A 131 7.25 -2.81 4.97
C PHE A 131 8.09 -3.10 6.22
N PHE A 132 7.73 -4.11 7.03
CA PHE A 132 8.57 -4.54 8.16
C PHE A 132 9.88 -5.18 7.68
N LEU A 133 9.87 -5.89 6.55
CA LEU A 133 11.09 -6.42 5.95
C LEU A 133 11.99 -5.32 5.39
N SER A 134 11.45 -4.24 4.83
CA SER A 134 12.26 -3.13 4.30
C SER A 134 12.90 -2.28 5.41
N VAL A 135 12.25 -2.14 6.57
CA VAL A 135 12.75 -1.39 7.73
C VAL A 135 13.76 -2.18 8.57
N SER A 136 13.67 -3.52 8.58
CA SER A 136 14.58 -4.35 9.37
C SER A 136 15.99 -4.48 8.75
N LEU A 137 16.19 -3.95 7.54
CA LEU A 137 17.39 -4.17 6.71
C LEU A 137 18.04 -2.87 6.19
N VAL A 138 17.57 -1.71 6.65
CA VAL A 138 18.17 -0.37 6.50
C VAL A 138 18.50 0.19 7.88
#